data_AF-A0A9E2DSJ5-F1
#
_entry.id   AF-A0A9E2DSJ5-F1
#
_cell.length_a   1.000
_cell.length_b   1.000
_cell.length_c   1.000
_cell.angle_alpha   90.00
_cell.angle_beta   90.00
_cell.angle_gamma   90.00
#
_symmetry.space_group_name_H-M   'P 1'
#
loop_
_entity.id
_entity.type
_entity.pdbx_description
1 polymer ?
#
loop_
_entity_poly.entity_id
_entity_poly.type
_entity_poly.pdbx_seq_one_letter_code
_entity_poly.pdbx_strand_id
1 'polypeptide(L)'
;DPAPRATIDALDIAVIKQPVHLADPAVFATLGAGDILFIDSSHIAMPGSDVDQLFNRVLPSLAPGVLVHIHDIFLPDDYPASWDWRGYNEQLAVVPMLTSGAWQPLFASRYLATRHADRVAAGVLGQLPIPDGAFETSLWLSRR
;
A
#
# COMPACT_ATOMS: atom_id res chain seq x y z
N ASP A 1 -4.24 -9.00 -6.10
CA ASP A 1 -4.13 -10.43 -6.49
C ASP A 1 -5.41 -10.98 -7.17
N PRO A 2 -5.40 -11.39 -8.45
CA PRO A 2 -6.58 -11.97 -9.11
C PRO A 2 -6.91 -13.42 -8.70
N ALA A 3 -6.04 -14.10 -7.93
CA ALA A 3 -6.27 -15.46 -7.44
C ALA A 3 -5.66 -15.62 -6.04
N PRO A 4 -6.34 -15.11 -4.98
CA PRO A 4 -5.83 -15.14 -3.62
C PRO A 4 -5.41 -16.56 -3.22
N ARG A 5 -4.13 -16.71 -2.90
CA ARG A 5 -3.49 -18.02 -2.64
C ARG A 5 -3.95 -18.71 -1.35
N ALA A 6 -4.66 -17.98 -0.49
CA ALA A 6 -5.28 -18.50 0.73
C ALA A 6 -6.68 -17.90 0.91
N THR A 7 -7.68 -18.75 1.14
CA THR A 7 -9.04 -18.30 1.45
C THR A 7 -9.10 -17.83 2.90
N ILE A 8 -9.40 -16.56 3.11
CA ILE A 8 -9.68 -16.00 4.44
C ILE A 8 -11.14 -16.20 4.88
N ASP A 9 -11.96 -16.79 4.00
CA ASP A 9 -13.40 -17.04 4.19
C ASP A 9 -13.75 -17.84 5.46
N ALA A 10 -12.79 -18.58 6.02
CA ALA A 10 -12.97 -19.37 7.23
C ALA A 10 -12.77 -18.58 8.53
N LEU A 11 -12.29 -17.33 8.44
CA LEU A 11 -12.14 -16.44 9.58
C LEU A 11 -13.48 -15.75 9.90
N ASP A 12 -13.69 -15.37 11.16
CA ASP A 12 -14.85 -14.59 11.59
C ASP A 12 -14.67 -13.11 11.20
N ILE A 13 -14.75 -12.85 9.89
CA ILE A 13 -14.55 -11.54 9.28
C ILE A 13 -15.62 -11.26 8.22
N ALA A 14 -15.91 -9.98 8.00
CA ALA A 14 -16.73 -9.57 6.87
C ALA A 14 -15.92 -9.62 5.58
N VAL A 15 -16.36 -10.41 4.60
CA VAL A 15 -15.73 -10.50 3.27
C VAL A 15 -16.68 -9.94 2.21
N ILE A 16 -16.25 -8.88 1.53
CA ILE A 16 -17.00 -8.26 0.42
C ILE A 16 -16.34 -8.67 -0.89
N LYS A 17 -16.92 -9.68 -1.56
CA LYS A 17 -16.39 -10.23 -2.82
C LYS A 17 -16.83 -9.42 -4.04
N GLN A 18 -16.40 -8.16 -4.11
CA GLN A 18 -16.73 -7.24 -5.21
C GLN A 18 -15.50 -6.43 -5.62
N PRO A 19 -15.38 -6.03 -6.90
CA PRO A 19 -14.44 -4.98 -7.29
C PRO A 19 -14.67 -3.73 -6.44
N VAL A 20 -13.59 -3.04 -6.03
CA VAL A 20 -13.68 -1.88 -5.13
C VAL A 20 -14.60 -0.77 -5.65
N HIS A 21 -14.71 -0.60 -6.98
CA HIS A 21 -15.59 0.39 -7.60
C HIS A 21 -17.09 0.07 -7.51
N LEU A 22 -17.44 -1.18 -7.15
CA LEU A 22 -18.82 -1.63 -6.92
C LEU A 22 -19.15 -1.78 -5.43
N ALA A 23 -18.14 -1.74 -4.55
CA ALA A 23 -18.34 -1.81 -3.11
C ALA A 23 -18.98 -0.51 -2.59
N ASP A 24 -19.81 -0.62 -1.55
CA ASP A 24 -20.41 0.55 -0.90
C ASP A 24 -19.30 1.42 -0.28
N PRO A 25 -19.11 2.70 -0.70
CA PRO A 25 -18.10 3.57 -0.14
C PRO A 25 -18.25 3.80 1.37
N ALA A 26 -19.44 3.57 1.94
CA ALA A 26 -19.69 3.71 3.37
C ALA A 26 -18.78 2.81 4.23
N VAL A 27 -18.26 1.70 3.69
CA VAL A 27 -17.32 0.83 4.41
C VAL A 27 -16.01 1.53 4.76
N PHE A 28 -15.58 2.52 3.97
CA PHE A 28 -14.38 3.30 4.26
C PHE A 28 -14.65 4.41 5.27
N ALA A 29 -15.88 4.92 5.32
CA ALA A 29 -16.30 5.95 6.27
C ALA A 29 -16.36 5.44 7.72
N THR A 30 -16.31 4.12 7.94
CA THR A 30 -16.23 3.55 9.29
C THR A 30 -14.82 3.60 9.87
N LEU A 31 -13.79 3.87 9.06
CA LEU A 31 -12.40 3.93 9.52
C LEU A 31 -12.12 5.25 10.24
N GLY A 32 -11.61 5.16 11.46
CA GLY A 32 -11.21 6.27 12.30
C GLY A 32 -9.73 6.27 12.65
N ALA A 33 -9.36 7.17 13.57
CA ALA A 33 -7.97 7.29 14.02
C ALA A 33 -7.46 5.97 14.64
N GLY A 34 -6.34 5.47 14.12
CA GLY A 34 -5.74 4.20 14.56
C GLY A 34 -6.20 2.96 13.78
N ASP A 35 -7.29 3.05 13.02
CA ASP A 35 -7.71 1.98 12.12
C ASP A 35 -6.80 1.91 10.89
N ILE A 36 -6.74 0.73 10.26
CA ILE A 36 -5.84 0.46 9.13
C ILE A 36 -6.65 0.20 7.86
N LEU A 37 -6.33 0.94 6.79
CA LEU A 37 -6.62 0.56 5.42
C LEU A 37 -5.38 -0.06 4.78
N PHE A 38 -5.47 -1.33 4.39
CA PHE A 38 -4.39 -2.04 3.71
C PHE A 38 -4.72 -2.19 2.22
N ILE A 39 -3.84 -1.71 1.34
CA ILE A 39 -4.07 -1.65 -0.11
C ILE A 39 -3.08 -2.57 -0.84
N ASP A 40 -3.61 -3.64 -1.41
CA ASP A 40 -2.94 -4.53 -2.38
C ASP A 40 -3.81 -4.56 -3.65
N SER A 41 -3.52 -3.62 -4.56
CA SER A 41 -4.36 -3.30 -5.72
C SER A 41 -3.84 -3.95 -7.00
N SER A 42 -4.28 -3.48 -8.17
CA SER A 42 -3.64 -3.80 -9.45
C SER A 42 -2.29 -3.10 -9.65
N HIS A 43 -2.00 -2.04 -8.90
CA HIS A 43 -0.83 -1.14 -9.03
C HIS A 43 -0.74 -0.39 -10.37
N ILE A 44 -1.82 -0.43 -11.16
CA ILE A 44 -1.94 0.21 -12.47
C ILE A 44 -2.96 1.37 -12.38
N ALA A 45 -2.45 2.59 -12.32
CA ALA A 45 -3.19 3.83 -12.37
C ALA A 45 -3.64 4.12 -13.81
N MET A 46 -4.90 3.75 -14.10
CA MET A 46 -5.63 4.10 -15.32
C MET A 46 -7.05 4.59 -14.97
N PRO A 47 -7.71 5.41 -15.80
CA PRO A 47 -9.08 5.83 -15.54
C PRO A 47 -10.01 4.63 -15.29
N GLY A 48 -10.72 4.63 -14.16
CA GLY A 48 -11.62 3.54 -13.77
C GLY A 48 -10.96 2.31 -13.16
N SER A 49 -9.62 2.28 -13.05
CA SER A 49 -8.90 1.25 -12.29
C SER A 49 -9.22 1.31 -10.78
N ASP A 50 -8.91 0.23 -10.07
CA ASP A 50 -8.96 0.24 -8.60
C ASP A 50 -8.03 1.29 -7.99
N VAL A 51 -6.83 1.49 -8.54
CA VAL A 51 -5.90 2.55 -8.13
C VAL A 51 -6.53 3.93 -8.29
N ASP A 52 -7.18 4.21 -9.41
CA ASP A 52 -7.90 5.48 -9.62
C ASP A 52 -8.99 5.68 -8.55
N GLN A 53 -9.81 4.67 -8.28
CA GLN A 53 -10.84 4.76 -7.24
C GLN A 53 -10.24 4.97 -5.85
N LEU A 54 -9.23 4.18 -5.50
CA LEU A 54 -8.60 4.23 -4.19
C LEU A 54 -7.94 5.59 -3.96
N PHE A 55 -7.15 6.08 -4.91
CA PHE A 55 -6.38 7.31 -4.74
C PHE A 55 -7.22 8.57 -4.87
N ASN A 56 -8.21 8.60 -5.77
CA ASN A 56 -8.97 9.81 -6.06
C ASN A 56 -10.31 9.90 -5.32
N ARG A 57 -10.81 8.80 -4.72
CA ARG A 57 -12.11 8.80 -4.02
C ARG A 57 -12.00 8.30 -2.58
N VAL A 58 -11.35 7.16 -2.36
CA VAL A 58 -11.26 6.55 -1.03
C VAL A 58 -10.28 7.31 -0.14
N LEU A 59 -9.00 7.37 -0.50
CA LEU A 59 -7.95 8.01 0.30
C LEU A 59 -8.29 9.46 0.71
N PRO A 60 -8.83 10.33 -0.16
CA PRO A 60 -9.19 11.69 0.23
C PRO A 60 -10.33 11.76 1.24
N SER A 61 -11.20 10.75 1.30
CA SER A 61 -12.36 10.70 2.20
C SER A 61 -12.05 10.18 3.60
N LEU A 62 -10.87 9.58 3.81
CA LEU A 62 -10.52 8.98 5.10
C LEU A 62 -10.40 10.02 6.20
N ALA A 63 -10.84 9.64 7.41
CA ALA A 63 -10.72 10.48 8.59
C ALA A 63 -9.23 10.70 8.97
N PRO A 64 -8.90 11.85 9.58
CA PRO A 64 -7.57 12.06 10.18
C PRO A 64 -7.19 10.95 11.16
N GLY A 65 -5.93 10.55 11.14
CA GLY A 65 -5.37 9.49 11.99
C GLY A 65 -5.58 8.06 11.47
N VAL A 66 -6.32 7.85 10.38
CA VAL A 66 -6.37 6.54 9.71
C VAL A 66 -4.98 6.20 9.19
N LEU A 67 -4.54 4.97 9.46
CA LEU A 67 -3.29 4.42 8.97
C LEU A 67 -3.53 3.76 7.61
N VAL A 68 -2.67 4.06 6.63
CA VAL A 68 -2.77 3.50 5.29
C VAL A 68 -1.48 2.76 4.97
N HIS A 69 -1.61 1.52 4.53
CA HIS A 69 -0.54 0.77 3.91
C HIS A 69 -0.81 0.64 2.41
N ILE A 70 0.22 0.91 1.61
CA ILE A 70 0.21 0.67 0.17
C ILE A 70 1.32 -0.35 -0.11
N HIS A 71 0.92 -1.50 -0.67
CA HIS A 71 1.82 -2.56 -1.07
C HIS A 71 2.56 -2.20 -2.38
N ASP A 72 3.72 -2.82 -2.61
CA ASP A 72 4.48 -2.67 -3.85
C ASP A 72 4.91 -1.23 -4.19
N ILE A 73 5.39 -0.47 -3.18
CA ILE A 73 6.01 0.85 -3.37
C ILE A 73 7.53 0.81 -3.12
N PHE A 74 8.30 1.35 -4.07
CA PHE A 74 9.77 1.42 -4.01
C PHE A 74 10.34 2.77 -3.62
N LEU A 75 9.49 3.79 -3.45
CA LEU A 75 9.94 5.16 -3.20
C LEU A 75 10.98 5.23 -2.05
N PRO A 76 12.05 6.02 -2.22
CA PRO A 76 12.28 6.96 -3.32
C PRO A 76 12.89 6.36 -4.60
N ASP A 77 13.07 5.04 -4.66
CA ASP A 77 13.65 4.37 -5.82
C ASP A 77 12.58 4.08 -6.90
N ASP A 78 13.03 3.87 -8.14
CA ASP A 78 12.18 3.35 -9.20
C ASP A 78 11.86 1.86 -8.99
N TYR A 79 10.82 1.38 -9.68
CA TYR A 79 10.59 -0.06 -9.78
C TYR A 79 11.82 -0.76 -10.40
N PRO A 80 12.20 -1.95 -9.90
CA PRO A 80 13.35 -2.67 -10.42
C PRO A 80 13.05 -3.22 -11.82
N ALA A 81 14.07 -3.29 -12.69
CA ALA A 81 13.91 -3.81 -14.06
C ALA A 81 13.28 -5.21 -14.14
N SER A 82 13.47 -6.04 -13.11
CA SER A 82 12.80 -7.35 -12.99
C SER A 82 11.27 -7.29 -12.97
N TRP A 83 10.69 -6.11 -12.72
CA TRP A 83 9.26 -5.85 -12.64
C TRP A 83 8.72 -5.05 -13.84
N ASP A 84 9.55 -4.76 -14.86
CA ASP A 84 9.12 -3.99 -16.05
C ASP A 84 7.87 -4.59 -16.71
N TRP A 85 7.78 -5.92 -16.76
CA TRP A 85 6.65 -6.66 -17.33
C TRP A 85 5.32 -6.45 -16.58
N ARG A 86 5.36 -5.99 -15.33
CA ARG A 86 4.16 -5.77 -14.50
C ARG A 86 3.42 -4.49 -14.87
N GLY A 87 4.12 -3.51 -15.44
CA GLY A 87 3.53 -2.21 -15.83
C GLY A 87 3.05 -1.36 -14.65
N TYR A 88 3.57 -1.59 -13.44
CA TYR A 88 3.18 -0.84 -12.26
C TYR A 88 3.59 0.62 -12.39
N ASN A 89 2.70 1.53 -12.02
CA ASN A 89 2.92 2.97 -12.16
C ASN A 89 2.36 3.79 -10.98
N GLU A 90 1.71 3.15 -10.00
CA GLU A 90 1.01 3.87 -8.93
C GLU A 90 1.91 4.74 -8.04
N GLN A 91 3.22 4.45 -7.96
CA GLN A 91 4.16 5.32 -7.24
C GLN A 91 4.19 6.75 -7.81
N LEU A 92 3.82 6.94 -9.08
CA LEU A 92 3.67 8.27 -9.70
C LEU A 92 2.51 9.07 -9.09
N ALA A 93 1.48 8.40 -8.56
CA ALA A 93 0.37 9.02 -7.83
C ALA A 93 0.72 9.19 -6.33
N VAL A 94 1.56 8.33 -5.78
CA VAL A 94 2.01 8.43 -4.38
C VAL A 94 2.88 9.66 -4.14
N VAL A 95 3.80 10.01 -5.04
CA VAL A 95 4.66 11.19 -4.88
C VAL A 95 3.88 12.50 -4.64
N PRO A 96 2.91 12.91 -5.49
CA PRO A 96 2.12 14.11 -5.24
C PRO A 96 1.25 13.98 -3.97
N MET A 97 0.80 12.77 -3.63
CA MET A 97 0.09 12.53 -2.38
C MET A 97 0.97 12.84 -1.16
N LEU A 98 2.24 12.41 -1.17
CA LEU A 98 3.20 12.71 -0.11
C LEU A 98 3.53 14.20 0.00
N THR A 99 3.63 14.90 -1.13
CA THR A 99 3.97 16.34 -1.15
C THR A 99 2.78 17.26 -0.89
N SER A 100 1.54 16.76 -0.94
CA SER A 100 0.32 17.52 -0.65
C SER A 100 0.23 18.06 0.78
N GLY A 101 1.01 17.50 1.72
CA GLY A 101 0.94 17.81 3.14
C GLY A 101 -0.25 17.18 3.87
N ALA A 102 -1.14 16.46 3.18
CA ALA A 102 -2.28 15.74 3.76
C ALA A 102 -1.91 14.39 4.40
N TRP A 103 -0.69 13.91 4.16
CA TRP A 103 -0.21 12.60 4.58
C TRP A 103 1.12 12.71 5.31
N GLN A 104 1.27 11.92 6.37
CA GLN A 104 2.52 11.76 7.08
C GLN A 104 3.11 10.37 6.77
N PRO A 105 4.28 10.29 6.12
CA PRO A 105 5.01 9.04 6.04
C PRO A 105 5.40 8.55 7.44
N LEU A 106 5.06 7.30 7.73
CA LEU A 106 5.43 6.64 8.98
C LEU A 106 6.60 5.68 8.76
N PHE A 107 6.56 4.93 7.65
CA PHE A 107 7.56 3.91 7.36
C PHE A 107 7.58 3.60 5.86
N ALA A 108 8.76 3.39 5.30
CA ALA A 108 8.95 2.90 3.94
C ALA A 108 10.06 1.84 3.97
N SER A 109 9.70 0.58 3.73
CA SER A 109 10.66 -0.52 3.88
C SER A 109 11.78 -0.44 2.87
N ARG A 110 11.47 -0.09 1.61
CA ARG A 110 12.48 0.00 0.54
C ARG A 110 13.52 1.06 0.87
N TYR A 111 13.07 2.25 1.29
CA TYR A 111 13.94 3.33 1.75
C TYR A 111 14.86 2.88 2.89
N LEU A 112 14.33 2.18 3.90
CA LEU A 112 15.17 1.69 5.00
C LEU A 112 16.17 0.63 4.55
N ALA A 113 15.73 -0.32 3.71
CA ALA A 113 16.59 -1.36 3.18
C ALA A 113 17.75 -0.79 2.35
N THR A 114 17.50 0.25 1.55
CA THR A 114 18.53 0.83 0.65
C THR A 114 19.35 1.95 1.29
N ARG A 115 18.78 2.73 2.22
CA ARG A 115 19.43 3.94 2.80
C ARG A 115 19.90 3.75 4.24
N HIS A 116 19.42 2.70 4.91
CA HIS A 116 19.76 2.37 6.28
C HIS A 116 20.06 0.87 6.45
N ALA A 117 20.68 0.25 5.46
CA ALA A 117 20.99 -1.18 5.42
C ALA A 117 21.70 -1.67 6.70
N ASP A 118 22.70 -0.93 7.20
CA ASP A 118 23.42 -1.29 8.43
C ASP A 118 22.50 -1.35 9.65
N ARG A 119 21.53 -0.42 9.74
CA ARG A 119 20.55 -0.38 10.83
C ARG A 119 19.55 -1.53 10.72
N VAL A 120 19.15 -1.87 9.50
CA VAL A 120 18.28 -3.03 9.24
C VAL A 120 19.00 -4.32 9.66
N ALA A 121 20.25 -4.50 9.21
CA ALA A 121 21.06 -5.67 9.50
C ALA A 121 21.36 -5.84 11.00
N ALA A 122 21.58 -4.73 11.72
CA ALA A 122 21.81 -4.78 13.17
C ALA A 122 20.53 -5.00 14.01
N GLY A 123 19.34 -4.86 13.41
CA GLY A 123 18.06 -4.92 14.09
C GLY A 123 17.30 -6.24 13.93
N VAL A 124 16.11 -6.32 14.53
CA VAL A 124 15.21 -7.48 14.39
C VAL A 124 14.76 -7.69 12.93
N LEU A 125 14.70 -6.64 12.13
CA LEU A 125 14.30 -6.72 10.73
C LEU A 125 15.30 -7.54 9.89
N GLY A 126 16.60 -7.39 10.14
CA GLY A 126 17.64 -8.18 9.46
C GLY A 126 17.65 -9.66 9.83
N GLN A 127 16.88 -10.08 10.84
CA GLN A 127 16.72 -11.47 11.24
C GLN A 127 15.54 -12.15 10.54
N LEU A 128 14.67 -11.38 9.89
CA LEU A 128 13.51 -11.91 9.18
C LEU A 128 13.95 -12.49 7.83
N PRO A 129 13.46 -13.68 7.45
CA PRO A 129 13.80 -14.26 6.16
C PRO A 129 13.18 -13.43 5.03
N ILE A 130 13.98 -13.14 4.01
CA ILE A 130 13.52 -12.55 2.76
C ILE A 130 13.67 -13.63 1.70
N PRO A 131 12.58 -14.04 1.02
CA PRO A 131 12.67 -14.99 -0.08
C PRO A 131 13.61 -14.48 -1.18
N ASP A 132 14.34 -15.39 -1.82
CA ASP A 132 15.25 -15.03 -2.90
C ASP A 132 14.51 -14.25 -4.00
N GLY A 133 15.04 -13.08 -4.35
CA GLY A 133 14.46 -12.19 -5.36
C GLY A 133 13.23 -11.38 -4.90
N ALA A 134 12.82 -11.48 -3.63
CA ALA A 134 11.83 -10.60 -3.05
C ALA A 134 12.42 -9.23 -2.69
N PHE A 135 11.57 -8.22 -2.65
CA PHE A 135 11.91 -6.86 -2.23
C PHE A 135 10.98 -6.45 -1.09
N GLU A 136 11.47 -5.60 -0.19
CA GLU A 136 10.64 -5.01 0.85
C GLU A 136 9.95 -3.75 0.31
N THR A 137 8.64 -3.84 0.07
CA THR A 137 7.89 -2.84 -0.72
C THR A 137 6.71 -2.19 0.00
N SER A 138 6.76 -2.13 1.33
CA SER A 138 5.71 -1.53 2.16
C SER A 138 5.90 -0.04 2.35
N LEU A 139 4.87 0.74 2.02
CA LEU A 139 4.75 2.14 2.42
C LEU A 139 3.60 2.30 3.43
N TRP A 140 3.89 2.89 4.58
CA TRP A 140 2.93 3.22 5.63
C TRP A 140 2.81 4.72 5.82
N LEU A 141 1.58 5.20 5.89
CA LEU A 141 1.21 6.60 6.01
C LEU A 141 0.16 6.78 7.10
N SER A 142 0.09 7.96 7.71
CA SER A 142 -1.07 8.41 8.48
C SER A 142 -1.76 9.54 7.71
N ARG A 143 -3.08 9.52 7.67
CA ARG A 143 -3.86 10.70 7.27
C ARG A 143 -3.68 11.80 8.32
N ARG A 144 -3.35 13.02 7.89
CA ARG A 144 -3.28 14.20 8.77
C ARG A 144 -4.64 14.86 8.98
#